data_AF-A0AAJ1VZ90-F1
#
_entry.id   AF-A0AAJ1VZ90-F1
#
_cell.length_a   1.000
_cell.length_b   1.000
_cell.length_c   1.000
_cell.angle_alpha   90.00
_cell.angle_beta   90.00
_cell.angle_gamma   90.00
#
_symmetry.space_group_name_H-M   'P 1'
#
loop_
_entity.id
_entity.type
_entity.pdbx_description
1 polymer ?
#
loop_
_entity_poly.entity_id
_entity_poly.type
_entity_poly.pdbx_seq_one_letter_code
_entity_poly.pdbx_strand_id
1 'polypeptide(L)' 'MEVTPSILTADFSRLGETLEEAVAAGIGWIHMDVMDGNWVVNRTITFGPALIRSVRDRLGSEVT' A
#
# COMPACT_ATOMS: atom_id res chain seq x y z
N MET A 1 -19.22 -6.96 -1.61
CA MET A 1 -18.01 -7.54 -0.97
C MET A 1 -16.85 -6.72 -1.48
N GLU A 2 -16.14 -6.05 -0.59
CA GLU A 2 -14.98 -5.24 -0.93
C GLU A 2 -13.71 -6.03 -0.59
N VAL A 3 -12.72 -5.96 -1.48
CA VAL A 3 -11.41 -6.61 -1.31
C VAL A 3 -10.35 -5.52 -1.26
N THR A 4 -9.52 -5.56 -0.21
CA THR A 4 -8.49 -4.55 0.07
C THR A 4 -7.12 -5.23 0.19
N PRO A 5 -6.40 -5.45 -0.93
CA PRO A 5 -5.14 -6.18 -0.91
C PRO A 5 -4.08 -5.43 -0.09
N SER A 6 -3.34 -6.16 0.76
CA SER A 6 -2.21 -5.61 1.51
C SER A 6 -0.99 -5.47 0.61
N ILE A 7 -0.35 -4.31 0.66
CA ILE A 7 0.89 -4.08 -0.09
C ILE A 7 2.09 -4.82 0.51
N LEU A 8 2.01 -5.34 1.74
CA LEU A 8 3.13 -6.07 2.35
C LEU A 8 3.55 -7.33 1.59
N THR A 9 2.65 -7.88 0.76
CA THR A 9 2.93 -9.04 -0.08
C THR A 9 3.38 -8.66 -1.49
N ALA A 10 3.43 -7.37 -1.82
CA ALA A 10 3.84 -6.90 -3.14
C ALA A 10 5.37 -6.87 -3.29
N ASP A 11 5.84 -6.82 -4.54
CA ASP A 11 7.23 -6.52 -4.85
C ASP A 11 7.46 -5.00 -4.75
N PHE A 12 8.18 -4.56 -3.71
CA PHE A 12 8.38 -3.14 -3.44
C PHE A 12 9.23 -2.45 -4.52
N SER A 13 10.05 -3.20 -5.26
CA SER A 13 10.84 -2.65 -6.37
C SER A 13 9.98 -2.19 -7.55
N ARG A 14 8.74 -2.70 -7.63
CA ARG A 14 7.78 -2.42 -8.70
C ARG A 14 6.42 -1.94 -8.18
N LEU A 15 6.36 -1.49 -6.91
CA LEU A 15 5.12 -1.21 -6.21
C LEU A 15 4.16 -0.30 -6.99
N GLY A 16 4.68 0.75 -7.63
CA GLY A 16 3.84 1.69 -8.39
C GLY A 16 3.10 1.03 -9.57
N GLU A 17 3.78 0.17 -10.33
CA GLU A 17 3.17 -0.57 -11.45
C GLU A 17 2.13 -1.57 -10.93
N THR A 18 2.47 -2.31 -9.87
CA THR A 18 1.56 -3.28 -9.25
C THR A 18 0.27 -2.63 -8.75
N LEU A 19 0.36 -1.41 -8.20
CA LEU A 19 -0.81 -0.68 -7.73
C LEU A 19 -1.67 -0.15 -8.89
N GLU A 20 -1.05 0.34 -9.97
CA GLU A 20 -1.78 0.76 -11.18
C GLU A 20 -2.54 -0.41 -11.81
N GLU A 21 -1.92 -1.59 -11.88
CA GLU A 21 -2.55 -2.82 -12.34
C GLU A 21 -3.74 -3.22 -11.46
N ALA A 22 -3.60 -3.14 -10.13
CA ALA A 22 -4.67 -3.45 -9.19
C ALA A 22 -5.87 -2.50 -9.35
N VAL A 23 -5.60 -1.20 -9.49
CA VAL A 23 -6.64 -0.18 -9.70
C VAL A 23 -7.35 -0.40 -11.04
N ALA A 24 -6.60 -0.70 -12.10
CA ALA A 24 -7.17 -1.04 -13.41
C ALA A 24 -8.04 -2.30 -13.37
N ALA A 25 -7.76 -3.24 -12.45
CA ALA A 25 -8.57 -4.42 -12.19
C ALA A 25 -9.82 -4.15 -11.33
N GLY A 26 -10.07 -2.90 -10.94
CA GLY A 26 -11.26 -2.48 -10.18
C GLY A 26 -11.07 -2.49 -8.66
N ILE A 27 -9.83 -2.59 -8.16
CA ILE A 27 -9.54 -2.42 -6.73
C ILE A 27 -9.58 -0.94 -6.38
N GLY A 28 -10.57 -0.56 -5.57
CA GLY A 28 -10.73 0.83 -5.13
C GLY A 28 -10.01 1.19 -3.83
N TRP A 29 -9.51 0.20 -3.08
CA TRP A 29 -8.95 0.37 -1.74
C TRP A 29 -7.68 -0.46 -1.57
N ILE A 30 -6.62 0.14 -1.02
CA ILE A 30 -5.32 -0.50 -0.86
C ILE A 30 -4.97 -0.57 0.63
N HIS A 31 -4.72 -1.77 1.14
CA HIS A 31 -4.38 -1.94 2.55
C HIS A 31 -2.88 -1.69 2.77
N MET A 32 -2.56 -0.77 3.69
CA MET A 32 -1.19 -0.32 3.95
C MET A 32 -0.84 -0.43 5.44
N ASP A 33 -0.17 -1.51 5.79
CA ASP A 33 0.27 -1.80 7.16
C ASP A 33 1.51 -1.00 7.56
N VAL A 34 1.31 0.07 8.33
CA VAL A 34 2.41 0.88 8.90
C VAL A 34 2.89 0.27 10.21
N MET A 35 4.17 -0.11 10.26
CA MET A 35 4.82 -0.66 11.45
C MET A 35 6.06 0.17 11.79
N ASP A 36 6.18 0.57 13.05
CA ASP A 36 7.26 1.42 13.58
C ASP A 36 8.33 0.63 14.35
N GLY A 37 8.19 -0.69 14.45
CA GLY A 37 9.05 -1.56 15.26
C GLY A 37 8.81 -1.50 16.77
N ASN A 38 7.91 -0.63 17.27
CA ASN A 38 7.56 -0.56 18.69
C ASN A 38 6.29 -1.35 19.01
N TRP A 39 5.26 -1.21 18.16
CA TRP A 39 3.98 -1.86 18.37
C TRP A 39 4.02 -3.36 18.07
N VAL A 40 4.74 -3.75 17.01
CA VAL A 40 4.78 -5.14 16.54
C VAL A 40 5.86 -5.94 17.27
N VAL A 41 5.51 -7.14 17.76
CA VAL A 41 6.37 -7.99 18.60
C VAL A 41 7.67 -8.38 17.89
N ASN A 42 7.58 -8.59 16.57
CA ASN A 42 8.72 -8.95 15.72
C ASN A 42 9.66 -7.77 15.38
N ARG A 43 9.39 -6.57 15.90
CA ARG A 43 10.19 -5.36 15.68
C ARG A 43 10.35 -4.96 14.21
N THR A 44 9.46 -5.41 13.34
CA THR A 44 9.48 -5.06 11.92
C THR A 44 9.13 -3.58 11.72
N ILE A 45 9.89 -2.91 10.86
CA ILE A 45 9.58 -1.59 10.32
C ILE A 45 9.21 -1.79 8.85
N THR A 46 8.04 -1.32 8.43
CA THR A 46 7.56 -1.48 7.05
C THR A 46 7.85 -0.22 6.23
N PHE A 47 6.98 0.76 6.34
CA PHE A 47 7.06 2.06 5.66
C PHE A 47 6.28 3.09 6.48
N GLY A 48 6.43 4.36 6.12
CA GLY A 48 5.77 5.47 6.80
C GLY A 48 4.94 6.37 5.88
N PRO A 49 4.50 7.53 6.40
CA PRO A 49 3.66 8.48 5.67
C PRO A 49 4.24 8.97 4.34
N ALA A 50 5.57 8.90 4.17
CA ALA A 50 6.22 9.27 2.91
C ALA A 50 5.77 8.36 1.76
N LEU A 51 5.73 7.04 1.97
CA LEU A 51 5.30 6.10 0.93
C LEU A 51 3.81 6.26 0.62
N ILE A 52 2.97 6.45 1.65
CA ILE A 52 1.54 6.68 1.49
C ILE A 52 1.28 7.91 0.62
N ARG A 53 2.03 9.00 0.83
CA ARG A 53 1.95 10.19 -0.02
C ARG A 53 2.38 9.91 -1.45
N SER A 54 3.50 9.23 -1.67
CA SER A 54 3.95 8.86 -3.01
C SER A 54 2.94 7.99 -3.77
N VAL A 55 2.28 7.06 -3.08
CA VAL A 55 1.19 6.24 -3.65
C VAL A 55 -0.02 7.12 -4.01
N ARG A 56 -0.42 8.01 -3.10
CA ARG A 56 -1.53 8.95 -3.33
C ARG A 56 -1.28 9.86 -4.53
N ASP A 57 -0.08 10.42 -4.64
CA ASP A 57 0.30 11.30 -5.75
C ASP A 57 0.30 10.56 -7.09
N ARG A 58 0.63 9.26 -7.09
CA ARG A 58 0.66 8.42 -8.28
C ARG A 58 -0.71 7.95 -8.75
N LEU A 59 -1.58 7.52 -7.83
CA LEU A 59 -2.88 6.90 -8.16
C LEU A 59 -4.05 7.89 -8.15
N GLY A 60 -3.88 9.08 -7.57
CA GLY A 60 -4.94 10.07 -7.43
C GLY A 60 -5.85 9.85 -6.22
N SER A 61 -6.85 10.71 -6.07
CA SER A 61 -7.77 10.72 -4.91
C SER A 61 -8.88 9.68 -4.95
N GLU A 62 -9.04 8.98 -6.08
CA GLU A 62 -10.16 8.06 -6.31
C GLU A 62 -9.94 6.68 -5.66
N VAL A 63 -8.69 6.29 -5.46
CA VAL A 63 -8.29 5.03 -4.79
C VAL A 63 -8.14 5.31 -3.31
N THR A 64 -9.02 4.80 -2.44
CA THR A 64 -8.98 5.11 -1.01
C THR A 64 -7.93 4.26 -0.29
#